data_AF-A0AAU9J114-F1
#
_entry.id   AF-A0AAU9J114-F1
#
_cell.length_a   1.000
_cell.length_b   1.000
_cell.length_c   1.000
_cell.angle_alpha   90.00
_cell.angle_beta   90.00
_cell.angle_gamma   90.00
#
_symmetry.space_group_name_H-M   'P 1'
#
loop_
_entity.id
_entity.type
_entity.pdbx_description
1 polymer ?
#
loop_
_entity_poly.entity_id
_entity_poly.type
_entity_poly.pdbx_seq_one_letter_code
_entity_poly.pdbx_strand_id
1 'polypeptide(L)'
;MEAQLECPVCLTKYTTKSNRPKSLHCGHNICCECTSGLLLKPKPSCPLCLREIININSIEDLGDAWFILDRLNFIELVCQNHPQQLASYFNTHKYKTLKKFLQAKDKNSEKFLPSQTKKNYAFIKNYQD
;
A
#
# COMPACT_ATOMS: atom_id res chain seq x y z
N MET A 1 12.29 10.10 -3.20
CA MET A 1 11.02 10.84 -3.43
C MET A 1 9.89 9.90 -3.04
N GLU A 2 9.39 10.03 -1.82
CA GLU A 2 8.55 9.00 -1.17
C GLU A 2 7.08 9.43 -0.97
N ALA A 3 6.72 10.63 -1.44
CA ALA A 3 5.45 11.34 -1.27
C ALA A 3 4.21 10.71 -1.96
N GLN A 4 4.14 9.38 -2.02
CA GLN A 4 2.99 8.61 -2.53
C GLN A 4 2.33 7.74 -1.45
N LEU A 5 2.84 7.73 -0.22
CA LEU A 5 2.35 6.92 0.91
C LEU A 5 1.92 7.76 2.13
N GLU A 6 1.77 9.08 1.94
CA GLU A 6 1.41 10.05 2.98
C GLU A 6 0.19 10.86 2.53
N CYS A 7 -0.64 11.27 3.49
CA CYS A 7 -1.79 12.12 3.22
C CYS A 7 -1.34 13.55 2.90
N PRO A 8 -1.63 14.11 1.72
CA PRO A 8 -1.17 15.46 1.32
C PRO A 8 -1.86 16.60 2.09
N VAL A 9 -2.73 16.30 3.07
CA VAL A 9 -3.44 17.27 3.90
C VAL A 9 -2.89 17.32 5.33
N CYS A 10 -2.71 16.15 5.98
CA CYS A 10 -2.19 16.07 7.35
C CYS A 10 -0.73 15.58 7.44
N LEU A 11 -0.12 15.20 6.32
CA LEU A 11 1.22 14.61 6.18
C LEU A 11 1.43 13.27 6.93
N THR A 12 0.43 12.76 7.63
CA THR A 12 0.46 11.42 8.26
C THR A 12 0.56 10.32 7.20
N LYS A 13 1.47 9.37 7.42
CA LYS A 13 1.61 8.14 6.63
C LYS A 13 0.30 7.37 6.59
N TYR A 14 -0.14 6.98 5.40
CA TYR A 14 -1.29 6.11 5.23
C TYR A 14 -1.04 4.75 5.87
N THR A 15 -2.11 4.09 6.30
CA THR A 15 -2.04 2.67 6.73
C THR A 15 -3.16 1.86 6.10
N THR A 16 -3.07 0.53 6.10
CA THR A 16 -4.16 -0.33 5.59
C THR A 16 -5.42 -0.29 6.45
N LYS A 17 -5.32 0.18 7.71
CA LYS A 17 -6.40 0.14 8.72
C LYS A 17 -6.83 1.51 9.21
N SER A 18 -6.00 2.17 10.02
CA SER A 18 -6.38 3.38 10.77
C SER A 18 -6.42 4.64 9.91
N ASN A 19 -5.40 4.87 9.09
CA ASN A 19 -5.24 6.06 8.26
C ASN A 19 -5.40 5.70 6.77
N ARG A 20 -6.52 5.06 6.45
CA ARG A 20 -6.79 4.42 5.14
C ARG A 20 -7.00 5.47 4.04
N PRO A 21 -6.35 5.37 2.87
CA PRO A 21 -6.49 6.36 1.80
C PRO A 21 -7.79 6.18 1.01
N LYS A 22 -8.57 7.24 0.89
CA LYS A 22 -9.84 7.36 0.15
C LYS A 22 -9.64 8.14 -1.14
N SER A 23 -10.29 7.68 -2.21
CA SER A 23 -10.28 8.26 -3.56
C SER A 23 -11.47 9.20 -3.74
N LEU A 24 -11.24 10.51 -3.78
CA LEU A 24 -12.27 11.52 -4.05
C LEU A 24 -12.73 11.47 -5.51
N HIS A 25 -13.96 11.93 -5.81
CA HIS A 25 -14.53 12.01 -7.17
C HIS A 25 -13.66 12.79 -8.19
N CYS A 26 -12.71 13.60 -7.74
CA CYS A 26 -11.75 14.31 -8.59
C CYS A 26 -10.46 13.54 -8.91
N GLY A 27 -10.31 12.30 -8.42
CA GLY A 27 -9.11 11.45 -8.58
C GLY A 27 -8.02 11.68 -7.52
N HIS A 28 -8.17 12.68 -6.65
CA HIS A 28 -7.25 12.93 -5.55
C HIS A 28 -7.46 11.97 -4.37
N ASN A 29 -6.38 11.68 -3.66
CA ASN A 29 -6.36 10.71 -2.57
C ASN A 29 -5.95 11.42 -1.27
N ILE A 30 -6.77 11.25 -0.23
CA ILE A 30 -6.54 11.76 1.14
C ILE A 30 -6.94 10.67 2.14
N CYS A 31 -6.56 10.77 3.42
CA CYS A 31 -6.92 9.74 4.39
C CYS A 31 -8.39 9.83 4.84
N CYS A 32 -8.90 8.73 5.40
CA CYS A 32 -10.21 8.66 6.03
C CYS A 32 -10.44 9.78 7.06
N GLU A 33 -9.50 10.06 7.97
CA GLU A 33 -9.67 11.12 8.98
C GLU A 33 -9.86 12.52 8.36
N CYS A 34 -9.03 12.89 7.38
CA CYS A 34 -9.19 14.13 6.63
C CYS A 34 -10.47 14.13 5.78
N THR A 35 -10.95 12.96 5.37
CA THR A 35 -12.24 12.79 4.67
C THR A 35 -13.40 13.04 5.63
N SER A 36 -13.39 12.49 6.85
CA SER A 36 -14.38 12.75 7.90
C SER A 36 -14.54 14.25 8.14
N GLY A 37 -13.42 14.94 8.44
CA GLY A 37 -13.41 16.39 8.69
C GLY A 37 -13.74 17.25 7.47
N LEU A 38 -13.75 16.67 6.26
CA LEU A 38 -14.16 17.34 5.04
C LEU A 38 -15.66 17.22 4.80
N LEU A 39 -16.25 16.04 5.02
CA LEU A 39 -17.68 15.78 4.84
C LEU A 39 -18.56 16.47 5.91
N LEU A 40 -17.99 16.87 7.05
CA LEU A 40 -18.65 17.72 8.04
C LEU A 40 -18.89 19.18 7.56
N LYS A 41 -18.39 19.58 6.39
CA LYS A 41 -18.58 20.94 5.85
C LYS A 41 -19.85 21.00 4.99
N PRO A 42 -20.63 22.10 5.04
CA PRO A 42 -21.88 22.23 4.28
C PRO A 42 -21.69 22.26 2.75
N LYS A 43 -20.45 22.47 2.28
CA LYS A 43 -20.03 22.27 0.89
C LYS A 43 -18.65 21.60 0.87
N PRO A 44 -18.58 20.26 0.89
CA PRO A 44 -17.31 19.55 0.87
C PRO A 44 -16.64 19.71 -0.51
N SER A 45 -15.34 20.02 -0.53
CA SER A 45 -14.58 20.26 -1.76
C SER A 45 -13.14 19.75 -1.62
N CYS A 46 -12.56 19.24 -2.69
CA CYS A 46 -11.23 18.64 -2.63
C CYS A 46 -10.18 19.69 -2.20
N PRO A 47 -9.41 19.46 -1.12
CA PRO A 47 -8.43 20.44 -0.63
C PRO A 47 -7.24 20.67 -1.57
N LEU A 48 -7.09 19.84 -2.62
CA LEU A 48 -5.99 19.92 -3.59
C LEU A 48 -6.38 20.57 -4.93
N CYS A 49 -7.67 20.63 -5.27
CA CYS A 49 -8.12 21.17 -6.56
C CYS A 49 -9.49 21.87 -6.52
N LEU A 50 -10.04 22.10 -5.33
CA LEU A 50 -11.27 22.85 -5.02
C LEU A 50 -12.57 22.36 -5.70
N ARG A 51 -12.53 21.27 -6.48
CA ARG A 51 -13.72 20.62 -7.05
C ARG A 51 -14.64 20.12 -5.94
N GLU A 52 -15.93 20.45 -6.04
CA GLU A 52 -16.97 20.06 -5.09
C GLU A 52 -17.15 18.53 -5.05
N ILE A 53 -17.49 18.02 -3.87
CA ILE A 53 -17.72 16.59 -3.60
C ILE A 53 -19.24 16.39 -3.52
N ILE A 54 -19.84 16.09 -4.67
CA ILE A 54 -21.29 15.86 -4.80
C ILE A 54 -21.66 14.41 -4.49
N ASN A 55 -22.90 14.20 -4.03
CA ASN A 55 -23.53 12.89 -3.82
C ASN A 55 -22.78 11.93 -2.87
N ILE A 56 -22.23 12.48 -1.79
CA ILE A 56 -21.54 11.71 -0.73
C ILE A 56 -22.16 12.07 0.61
N ASN A 57 -22.62 11.06 1.36
CA ASN A 57 -23.21 11.19 2.69
C ASN A 57 -22.24 10.69 3.78
N SER A 58 -21.39 9.70 3.46
CA SER A 58 -20.39 9.18 4.39
C SER A 58 -19.08 8.75 3.71
N ILE A 59 -18.14 8.19 4.48
CA ILE A 59 -16.80 7.81 3.99
C ILE A 59 -16.84 6.47 3.23
N GLU A 60 -17.90 5.71 3.44
CA GLU A 60 -18.19 4.41 2.83
C GLU A 60 -18.64 4.56 1.37
N ASP A 61 -19.29 5.67 1.02
CA ASP A 61 -19.64 6.04 -0.36
C ASP A 61 -18.39 6.28 -1.24
N LEU A 62 -17.24 6.60 -0.63
CA LEU A 62 -15.98 6.84 -1.33
C LEU A 62 -15.23 5.54 -1.62
N GLY A 63 -14.71 5.41 -2.83
CA GLY A 63 -13.76 4.35 -3.17
C GLY A 63 -12.47 4.45 -2.35
N ASP A 64 -11.79 3.33 -2.13
CA ASP A 64 -10.45 3.31 -1.56
C ASP A 64 -9.38 3.57 -2.63
N ALA A 65 -8.21 4.07 -2.23
CA ALA A 65 -7.06 4.26 -3.13
C ALA A 65 -6.28 2.94 -3.28
N TRP A 66 -6.86 1.96 -3.98
CA TRP A 66 -6.32 0.59 -4.07
C TRP A 66 -4.86 0.52 -4.51
N PHE A 67 -4.40 1.38 -5.43
CA PHE A 67 -3.00 1.43 -5.87
C PHE A 67 -2.02 1.92 -4.78
N ILE A 68 -2.50 2.66 -3.78
CA ILE A 68 -1.74 3.02 -2.57
C ILE A 68 -1.81 1.85 -1.58
N LEU A 69 -3.00 1.28 -1.39
CA LEU A 69 -3.19 0.13 -0.49
C LEU A 69 -2.39 -1.11 -0.89
N ASP A 70 -2.26 -1.42 -2.18
CA ASP A 70 -1.41 -2.51 -2.69
C ASP A 70 0.10 -2.27 -2.44
N ARG A 71 0.47 -1.04 -2.05
CA ARG A 71 1.82 -0.63 -1.63
C ARG A 71 1.96 -0.38 -0.12
N LEU A 72 0.85 -0.35 0.63
CA LEU A 72 0.84 -0.39 2.11
C LEU A 72 0.73 -1.84 2.59
N ASN A 73 -0.16 -2.63 1.97
CA ASN A 73 0.14 -4.03 1.67
C ASN A 73 1.51 -4.11 0.97
N PHE A 74 2.23 -5.24 1.06
CA PHE A 74 3.65 -5.33 0.70
C PHE A 74 4.63 -4.58 1.64
N ILE A 75 4.32 -3.38 2.16
CA ILE A 75 5.23 -2.66 3.10
C ILE A 75 4.96 -3.00 4.58
N GLU A 76 3.70 -3.04 5.02
CA GLU A 76 3.33 -3.19 6.44
C GLU A 76 3.65 -4.56 7.07
N LEU A 77 4.03 -5.59 6.30
CA LEU A 77 4.43 -6.89 6.86
C LEU A 77 5.86 -6.92 7.39
N VAL A 78 6.66 -5.87 7.20
CA VAL A 78 8.06 -5.83 7.67
C VAL A 78 8.10 -5.53 9.19
N CYS A 79 7.45 -6.39 9.98
CA CYS A 79 7.45 -6.40 11.43
C CYS A 79 8.45 -7.45 11.94
N GLN A 80 9.48 -7.00 12.65
CA GLN A 80 10.64 -7.83 13.00
C GLN A 80 10.37 -8.94 14.05
N ASN A 81 9.21 -8.93 14.73
CA ASN A 81 8.89 -9.91 15.78
C ASN A 81 8.24 -11.22 15.29
N HIS A 82 7.68 -11.29 14.07
CA HIS A 82 6.71 -12.34 13.71
C HIS A 82 7.01 -13.06 12.36
N PRO A 83 8.18 -13.70 12.18
CA PRO A 83 8.60 -14.29 10.90
C PRO A 83 7.66 -15.38 10.35
N GLN A 84 6.91 -16.07 11.21
CA GLN A 84 5.92 -17.07 10.80
C GLN A 84 4.74 -16.48 10.01
N GLN A 85 4.43 -15.19 10.21
CA GLN A 85 3.33 -14.49 9.52
C GLN A 85 3.73 -13.99 8.12
N LEU A 86 5.01 -14.04 7.76
CA LEU A 86 5.51 -13.65 6.42
C LEU A 86 5.18 -14.70 5.33
N ALA A 87 5.03 -15.97 5.72
CA ALA A 87 4.81 -17.09 4.80
C ALA A 87 3.41 -17.10 4.14
N SER A 88 2.43 -16.39 4.73
CA SER A 88 1.09 -16.18 4.19
C SER A 88 0.92 -14.84 3.46
N TYR A 89 1.83 -13.89 3.69
CA TYR A 89 1.79 -12.52 3.17
C TYR A 89 2.20 -12.46 1.69
N PHE A 90 3.17 -13.29 1.29
CA PHE A 90 3.16 -13.81 -0.07
C PHE A 90 1.99 -14.80 -0.18
N ASN A 91 1.08 -14.61 -1.14
CA ASN A 91 0.11 -15.66 -1.55
C ASN A 91 0.84 -17.01 -1.60
N THR A 92 0.26 -18.07 -1.03
CA THR A 92 0.90 -19.38 -0.85
C THR A 92 1.50 -19.95 -2.15
N HIS A 93 0.94 -19.60 -3.32
CA HIS A 93 1.52 -19.90 -4.62
C HIS A 93 2.79 -19.09 -4.90
N LYS A 94 2.79 -17.76 -4.70
CA LYS A 94 4.00 -16.92 -4.81
C LYS A 94 5.08 -17.36 -3.81
N TYR A 95 4.72 -17.71 -2.58
CA TYR A 95 5.66 -18.23 -1.58
C TYR A 95 6.25 -19.58 -2.01
N LYS A 96 5.41 -20.55 -2.42
CA LYS A 96 5.86 -21.85 -2.94
C LYS A 96 6.71 -21.71 -4.21
N THR A 97 6.36 -20.79 -5.11
CA THR A 97 7.14 -20.50 -6.33
C THR A 97 8.51 -19.94 -5.97
N LEU A 98 8.57 -18.87 -5.16
CA LEU A 98 9.83 -18.28 -4.70
C LEU A 98 10.70 -19.31 -3.98
N LYS A 99 10.13 -20.09 -3.06
CA LYS A 99 10.81 -21.15 -2.32
C LYS A 99 11.33 -22.27 -3.24
N LYS A 100 10.56 -22.69 -4.26
CA LYS A 100 11.02 -23.64 -5.28
C LYS A 100 12.18 -23.10 -6.11
N PHE A 101 12.11 -21.85 -6.59
CA PHE A 101 13.22 -21.22 -7.32
C PHE A 101 14.50 -21.15 -6.48
N LEU A 102 14.40 -20.77 -5.20
CA LEU A 102 15.53 -20.74 -4.26
C LEU A 102 16.11 -22.14 -3.98
N GLN A 103 15.26 -23.17 -3.92
CA GLN A 103 15.68 -24.56 -3.69
C GLN A 103 16.28 -25.23 -4.94
N ALA A 104 15.91 -24.80 -6.15
CA ALA A 104 16.34 -25.41 -7.41
C ALA A 104 17.83 -25.15 -7.76
N LYS A 105 18.47 -24.16 -7.15
CA LYS A 105 19.92 -23.84 -7.28
C LYS A 105 20.47 -23.57 -8.70
N ASP A 106 19.64 -23.51 -9.73
CA ASP A 106 20.08 -23.13 -11.09
C ASP A 106 20.43 -21.64 -11.16
N LYS A 107 21.74 -21.38 -11.33
CA LYS A 107 22.37 -20.06 -11.38
C LYS A 107 21.89 -19.18 -12.54
N ASN A 108 21.20 -19.73 -13.55
CA ASN A 108 20.66 -18.94 -14.66
C ASN A 108 19.28 -18.33 -14.36
N SER A 109 18.54 -18.88 -13.39
CA SER A 109 17.15 -18.49 -13.12
C SER A 109 16.98 -17.04 -12.64
N GLU A 110 17.98 -16.48 -11.94
CA GLU A 110 17.93 -15.10 -11.44
C GLU A 110 17.73 -14.06 -12.56
N LYS A 111 18.24 -14.32 -13.78
CA LYS A 111 18.18 -13.35 -14.89
C LYS A 111 16.74 -12.93 -15.24
N PHE A 112 15.78 -13.85 -15.16
CA PHE A 112 14.39 -13.63 -15.55
C PHE A 112 13.49 -13.02 -14.46
N LEU A 113 14.01 -12.84 -13.23
CA LEU A 113 13.25 -12.17 -12.18
C LEU A 113 13.09 -10.66 -12.49
N PRO A 114 11.89 -10.08 -12.31
CA PRO A 114 11.69 -8.63 -12.39
C PRO A 114 12.66 -7.86 -11.51
N SER A 115 13.03 -6.64 -11.92
CA SER A 115 14.01 -5.80 -11.20
C SER A 115 13.65 -5.61 -9.72
N GLN A 116 12.37 -5.45 -9.41
CA GLN A 116 11.89 -5.34 -8.03
C GLN A 116 11.97 -6.68 -7.27
N THR A 117 11.73 -7.82 -7.92
CA THR A 117 11.88 -9.14 -7.29
C THR A 117 13.35 -9.44 -6.96
N LYS A 118 14.30 -8.98 -7.80
CA LYS A 118 15.74 -9.06 -7.52
C LYS A 118 16.13 -8.22 -6.28
N LYS A 119 15.62 -6.99 -6.15
CA LYS A 119 15.81 -6.16 -4.95
C LYS A 119 15.24 -6.85 -3.70
N ASN A 120 14.03 -7.39 -3.79
CA ASN A 120 13.41 -8.12 -2.68
C ASN A 120 14.21 -9.38 -2.30
N TYR A 121 14.78 -10.11 -3.27
CA TYR A 121 15.65 -11.25 -3.00
C TYR A 121 16.95 -10.84 -2.31
N ALA A 122 17.64 -9.79 -2.78
CA ALA A 122 18.85 -9.27 -2.14
C ALA A 122 18.57 -8.80 -0.69
N PHE A 123 17.43 -8.13 -0.47
CA PHE A 123 16.97 -7.74 0.86
C PHE A 123 16.76 -8.94 1.79
N ILE A 124 16.07 -10.00 1.33
CA ILE A 124 15.82 -11.23 2.11
C ILE A 124 17.11 -12.03 2.35
N LYS A 125 18.02 -12.08 1.37
CA LYS A 125 19.29 -12.82 1.47
C LYS A 125 20.23 -12.21 2.50
N ASN A 126 20.25 -10.89 2.60
CA ASN A 126 21.01 -10.13 3.59
C ASN A 126 20.27 -10.00 4.95
N TYR A 127 19.23 -10.83 5.18
CA TYR A 127 18.39 -10.86 6.37
C TYR A 127 18.53 -12.21 7.13
N GLN A 128 19.66 -12.91 6.92
CA GLN A 128 19.93 -14.24 7.48
C GLN A 128 21.19 -14.30 8.38
N ASP A 129 21.78 -13.15 8.70
CA ASP A 129 22.84 -12.97 9.71
C ASP A 129 22.26 -12.16 10.89
#